data_AF-S4RXB4-F1
#
_entry.id   AF-S4RXB4-F1
#
_cell.length_a   1.000
_cell.length_b   1.000
_cell.length_c   1.000
_cell.angle_alpha   90.00
_cell.angle_beta   90.00
_cell.angle_gamma   90.00
#
_symmetry.space_group_name_H-M   'P 1'
#
loop_
_entity.id
_entity.type
_entity.pdbx_description
1 polymer ?
#
loop_
_entity_poly.entity_id
_entity_poly.type
_entity_poly.pdbx_seq_one_letter_code
_entity_poly.pdbx_strand_id
1 'polypeptide(L)'
;KQQQLCNNLNYRHKMAQYAQRSSVAFHTQLFFKSKGVVSEEGFVLFVRKNAVVVLIPKYGLEGTVFFDSKDLKLNVTFDEEGPTLCVEGIALNMFDRVCVRVSLDSSNLQHQRIRMHLVRPEV
;
A
#
# COMPACT_ATOMS: atom_id res chain seq x y z
N LYS A 1 39.95 -7.62 -14.10
CA LYS A 1 40.06 -7.07 -12.71
C LYS A 1 39.08 -5.91 -12.47
N GLN A 2 39.11 -4.83 -13.26
CA GLN A 2 38.18 -3.68 -13.08
C GLN A 2 36.69 -4.05 -13.20
N GLN A 3 36.30 -4.86 -14.19
CA GLN A 3 34.90 -5.28 -14.36
C GLN A 3 34.33 -6.03 -13.13
N GLN A 4 35.14 -6.92 -12.53
CA GLN A 4 34.73 -7.68 -11.35
C GLN A 4 34.51 -6.76 -10.15
N LEU A 5 35.34 -5.73 -10.00
CA LEU A 5 35.17 -4.71 -8.95
C LEU A 5 33.87 -3.92 -9.17
N CYS A 6 33.61 -3.43 -10.38
CA CYS A 6 32.38 -2.70 -10.69
C CYS A 6 31.12 -3.55 -10.45
N ASN A 7 31.15 -4.84 -10.84
CA ASN A 7 30.04 -5.76 -10.60
C ASN A 7 29.77 -5.94 -9.09
N ASN A 8 30.82 -6.08 -8.28
CA ASN A 8 30.69 -6.19 -6.82
C ASN A 8 30.13 -4.89 -6.20
N LEU A 9 30.59 -3.72 -6.64
CA LEU A 9 30.07 -2.43 -6.18
C LEU A 9 28.58 -2.27 -6.52
N ASN A 10 28.18 -2.58 -7.75
CA ASN A 10 26.78 -2.53 -8.17
C ASN A 10 25.90 -3.49 -7.36
N TYR A 11 26.40 -4.70 -7.10
CA TYR A 11 25.72 -5.68 -6.26
C TYR A 11 25.53 -5.15 -4.83
N ARG A 12 26.61 -4.68 -4.19
CA ARG A 12 26.55 -4.14 -2.82
C ARG A 12 25.66 -2.91 -2.71
N HIS A 13 25.70 -2.01 -3.68
CA HIS A 13 24.84 -0.83 -3.71
C HIS A 13 23.36 -1.22 -3.78
N LYS A 14 23.00 -2.15 -4.69
CA LYS A 14 21.62 -2.66 -4.80
C LYS A 14 21.17 -3.34 -3.50
N MET A 15 22.01 -4.17 -2.89
CA MET A 15 21.70 -4.85 -1.63
C MET A 15 21.58 -3.88 -0.45
N ALA A 16 22.42 -2.84 -0.39
CA ALA A 16 22.33 -1.80 0.63
C ALA A 16 20.99 -1.04 0.54
N GLN A 17 20.53 -0.71 -0.67
CA GLN A 17 19.23 -0.08 -0.87
C GLN A 17 18.07 -0.99 -0.45
N TYR A 18 18.15 -2.30 -0.69
CA TYR A 18 17.14 -3.25 -0.21
C TYR A 18 17.14 -3.35 1.32
N ALA A 19 18.31 -3.45 1.94
CA ALA A 19 18.43 -3.46 3.40
C ALA A 19 17.85 -2.19 4.03
N GLN A 20 18.13 -1.02 3.46
CA GLN A 20 17.60 0.26 3.91
C GLN A 20 16.06 0.31 3.80
N ARG A 21 15.50 -0.08 2.65
CA ARG A 21 14.04 -0.10 2.45
C ARG A 21 13.34 -1.06 3.41
N SER A 22 13.90 -2.26 3.61
CA SER A 22 13.37 -3.24 4.57
C SER A 22 13.45 -2.74 6.01
N SER A 23 14.54 -2.04 6.39
CA SER A 23 14.68 -1.45 7.72
C SER A 23 13.61 -0.38 7.99
N VAL A 24 13.37 0.52 7.04
CA VAL A 24 12.32 1.54 7.15
C VAL A 24 10.95 0.87 7.25
N ALA A 25 10.65 -0.10 6.37
CA ALA A 25 9.38 -0.83 6.42
C ALA A 25 9.13 -1.50 7.77
N PHE A 26 10.16 -2.14 8.35
CA PHE A 26 10.08 -2.77 9.67
C PHE A 26 9.82 -1.76 10.80
N HIS A 27 10.51 -0.61 10.79
CA HIS A 27 10.26 0.43 11.79
C HIS A 27 8.86 1.05 11.67
N THR A 28 8.34 1.18 10.45
CA THR A 28 6.95 1.60 10.23
C THR A 28 5.96 0.58 10.80
N GLN A 29 6.23 -0.72 10.67
CA GLN A 29 5.40 -1.75 11.31
C GLN A 29 5.43 -1.62 12.83
N LEU A 30 6.61 -1.43 13.44
CA LEU A 30 6.73 -1.22 14.88
C LEU A 30 5.97 0.03 15.36
N PHE A 31 6.00 1.11 14.57
CA PHE A 31 5.27 2.34 14.85
C PHE A 31 3.74 2.11 14.86
N PHE A 32 3.19 1.44 13.84
CA PHE A 32 1.75 1.15 13.83
C PHE A 32 1.36 0.06 14.84
N LYS A 33 2.29 -0.83 15.22
CA LYS A 33 2.08 -1.79 16.30
C LYS A 33 1.85 -1.10 17.64
N SER A 34 2.66 -0.09 17.98
CA SER A 34 2.53 0.64 19.24
C SER A 34 1.38 1.65 19.22
N LYS A 35 1.13 2.28 18.07
CA LYS A 35 0.05 3.25 17.91
C LYS A 35 -1.34 2.62 17.82
N GLY A 36 -1.44 1.39 17.33
CA GLY A 36 -2.70 0.71 17.09
C GLY A 36 -3.34 1.10 15.76
N VAL A 37 -4.65 0.83 15.66
CA VAL A 37 -5.43 1.11 14.45
C VAL A 37 -5.72 2.60 14.34
N VAL A 38 -5.35 3.21 13.21
CA VAL A 38 -5.56 4.65 12.97
C VAL A 38 -6.27 4.89 11.65
N SER A 39 -7.08 5.93 11.60
CA SER A 39 -7.68 6.43 10.36
C SER A 39 -7.01 7.72 9.95
N GLU A 40 -6.57 7.80 8.70
CA GLU A 40 -5.94 8.99 8.13
C GLU A 40 -6.47 9.26 6.74
N GLU A 41 -6.24 10.48 6.28
CA GLU A 41 -6.53 10.87 4.92
C GLU A 41 -5.36 10.52 4.00
N GLY A 42 -5.72 10.08 2.80
CA GLY A 42 -4.78 9.79 1.74
C GLY A 42 -5.33 10.16 0.38
N PHE A 43 -4.49 10.00 -0.62
CA PHE A 43 -4.81 10.27 -2.02
C PHE A 43 -4.57 9.02 -2.85
N VAL A 44 -5.51 8.70 -3.74
CA VAL A 44 -5.33 7.61 -4.69
C VAL A 44 -4.23 7.98 -5.68
N LEU A 45 -3.16 7.19 -5.75
CA LEU A 45 -2.10 7.37 -6.74
C LEU A 45 -2.35 6.55 -8.00
N PHE A 46 -2.78 5.31 -7.82
CA PHE A 46 -3.01 4.37 -8.93
C PHE A 46 -4.28 3.58 -8.69
N VAL A 47 -5.00 3.35 -9.77
CA VAL A 47 -6.19 2.51 -9.81
C VAL A 47 -5.84 1.20 -10.52
N ARG A 48 -6.24 0.07 -9.96
CA ARG A 48 -6.08 -1.28 -10.52
C ARG A 48 -7.44 -1.96 -10.59
N LYS A 49 -7.51 -3.07 -11.32
CA LYS A 49 -8.75 -3.84 -11.56
C LYS A 49 -9.51 -4.24 -10.29
N ASN A 50 -8.82 -4.45 -9.17
CA ASN A 50 -9.42 -4.93 -7.91
C ASN A 50 -8.91 -4.17 -6.67
N ALA A 51 -8.18 -3.07 -6.87
CA ALA A 51 -7.50 -2.38 -5.79
C ALA A 51 -7.13 -0.94 -6.17
N VAL A 52 -6.98 -0.09 -5.16
CA VAL A 52 -6.38 1.25 -5.32
C VAL A 52 -5.11 1.35 -4.48
N VAL A 53 -4.10 2.04 -5.01
CA VAL A 53 -2.89 2.40 -4.27
C VAL A 53 -3.09 3.78 -3.70
N VAL A 54 -3.00 3.91 -2.38
CA VAL A 54 -3.24 5.15 -1.64
C VAL A 54 -1.94 5.60 -0.99
N LEU A 55 -1.64 6.89 -1.12
CA LEU A 55 -0.58 7.58 -0.37
C LEU A 55 -1.19 8.28 0.84
N ILE A 56 -0.60 8.08 2.02
CA ILE A 56 -0.90 8.83 3.25
C ILE A 56 0.24 9.84 3.48
N PRO A 57 0.07 11.12 3.12
CA PRO A 57 1.18 12.09 3.15
C PRO A 57 1.76 12.30 4.54
N LYS A 58 0.91 12.26 5.58
CA LYS A 58 1.31 12.44 6.98
C LYS A 58 2.43 11.50 7.44
N TYR A 59 2.48 10.29 6.89
CA TYR A 59 3.49 9.29 7.23
C TYR A 59 4.43 8.98 6.06
N GLY A 60 4.22 9.58 4.89
CA GLY A 60 4.91 9.19 3.66
C GLY A 60 4.71 7.70 3.31
N LEU A 61 3.56 7.13 3.65
CA LEU A 61 3.27 5.71 3.50
C LEU A 61 2.37 5.47 2.30
N GLU A 62 2.80 4.58 1.41
CA GLU A 62 1.96 4.05 0.34
C GLU A 62 1.44 2.66 0.73
N GLY A 63 0.18 2.38 0.42
CA GLY A 63 -0.39 1.05 0.61
C GLY A 63 -1.50 0.75 -0.38
N THR A 64 -1.79 -0.53 -0.53
CA THR A 64 -2.83 -1.01 -1.43
C THR A 64 -4.08 -1.36 -0.63
N VAL A 65 -5.22 -0.80 -1.05
CA VAL A 65 -6.54 -1.17 -0.56
C VAL A 65 -7.13 -2.14 -1.57
N PHE A 66 -7.39 -3.37 -1.13
CA PHE A 66 -8.01 -4.40 -1.95
C PHE A 66 -9.52 -4.42 -1.71
N PHE A 67 -10.30 -4.49 -2.79
CA PHE A 67 -11.77 -4.59 -2.74
C PHE A 67 -12.27 -6.02 -3.01
N ASP A 68 -11.38 -6.91 -3.46
CA ASP A 68 -11.65 -8.33 -3.61
C ASP A 68 -11.20 -9.06 -2.34
N SER A 69 -12.15 -9.35 -1.44
CA SER A 69 -11.92 -10.16 -0.25
C SER A 69 -12.83 -11.38 -0.26
N LYS A 70 -12.33 -12.51 0.26
CA LYS A 70 -13.11 -13.76 0.38
C LYS A 70 -14.39 -13.60 1.21
N ASP A 71 -14.41 -12.60 2.09
CA ASP A 71 -15.46 -12.39 3.07
C ASP A 71 -16.58 -11.46 2.57
N LEU A 72 -16.31 -10.63 1.55
CA LEU A 72 -17.25 -9.65 1.02
C LEU A 72 -17.14 -9.61 -0.51
N LYS A 73 -18.17 -10.12 -1.20
CA LYS A 73 -18.26 -10.00 -2.66
C LYS A 73 -18.83 -8.63 -3.00
N LEU A 74 -17.93 -7.67 -3.23
CA LEU A 74 -18.30 -6.35 -3.74
C LEU A 74 -18.40 -6.40 -5.27
N ASN A 75 -19.38 -5.68 -5.82
CA ASN A 75 -19.50 -5.41 -7.25
C ASN A 75 -18.43 -4.40 -7.65
N VAL A 76 -17.32 -4.92 -8.17
CA VAL A 76 -16.18 -4.14 -8.65
C VAL A 76 -16.19 -4.12 -10.17
N THR A 77 -16.31 -2.93 -10.76
CA THR A 77 -16.14 -2.71 -12.20
C THR A 77 -14.97 -1.76 -12.45
N PHE A 78 -14.10 -2.14 -13.37
CA PHE A 78 -12.92 -1.35 -13.75
C PHE A 78 -13.11 -0.83 -15.17
N ASP A 79 -13.03 0.48 -15.34
CA ASP A 79 -12.99 1.12 -16.66
C ASP A 79 -11.52 1.23 -17.10
N GLU A 80 -11.21 0.78 -18.32
CA GLU A 80 -9.86 0.86 -18.89
C GLU A 80 -9.64 2.18 -19.64
N GLU A 81 -10.70 2.89 -20.05
CA GLU A 81 -10.61 4.15 -20.81
C GLU A 81 -10.31 5.35 -19.91
N GLY A 82 -11.01 5.47 -18.79
CA GLY A 82 -10.61 6.29 -17.64
C GLY A 82 -10.17 5.36 -16.53
N PRO A 83 -8.97 5.48 -15.92
CA PRO A 83 -8.47 4.58 -14.88
C PRO A 83 -9.26 4.76 -13.58
N THR A 84 -10.49 4.27 -13.59
CA THR A 84 -11.52 4.47 -12.57
C THR A 84 -12.01 3.10 -12.10
N LEU A 85 -12.10 2.94 -10.79
CA LEU A 85 -12.62 1.74 -10.16
C LEU A 85 -13.96 2.05 -9.50
N CYS A 86 -15.03 1.47 -10.01
CA CYS A 86 -16.35 1.56 -9.44
C CYS A 86 -16.56 0.39 -8.48
N VAL A 87 -16.86 0.69 -7.22
CA VAL A 87 -17.17 -0.32 -6.20
C VAL A 87 -18.54 0.01 -5.60
N GLU A 88 -19.50 -0.89 -5.75
CA GLU A 88 -20.90 -0.70 -5.30
C GLU A 88 -21.52 0.65 -5.73
N GLY A 89 -21.19 1.09 -6.95
CA GLY A 89 -21.67 2.35 -7.52
C GLY A 89 -20.85 3.59 -7.15
N ILE A 90 -19.80 3.46 -6.34
CA ILE A 90 -18.88 4.55 -5.99
C ILE A 90 -17.66 4.48 -6.90
N ALA A 91 -17.45 5.54 -7.69
CA ALA A 91 -16.29 5.69 -8.55
C ALA A 91 -15.08 6.23 -7.77
N LEU A 92 -13.97 5.50 -7.80
CA LEU A 92 -12.66 5.91 -7.28
C LEU A 92 -11.73 6.22 -8.45
N ASN A 93 -11.26 7.46 -8.52
CA ASN A 93 -10.34 7.95 -9.54
C ASN A 93 -8.95 8.22 -8.96
N MET A 94 -7.99 8.45 -9.85
CA MET A 94 -6.69 8.98 -9.45
C MET A 94 -6.84 10.36 -8.81
N PHE A 95 -6.05 10.59 -7.77
CA PHE A 95 -5.99 11.80 -6.94
C PHE A 95 -7.21 12.09 -6.07
N ASP A 96 -8.19 11.19 -6.03
CA ASP A 96 -9.31 11.31 -5.10
C ASP A 96 -8.82 11.23 -3.65
N ARG A 97 -9.40 12.08 -2.80
CA ARG A 97 -9.15 12.09 -1.37
C ARG A 97 -9.99 11.00 -0.71
N VAL A 98 -9.32 10.09 -0.02
CA VAL A 98 -9.93 8.96 0.68
C VAL A 98 -9.54 8.95 2.14
N CYS A 99 -10.38 8.36 2.99
CA CYS A 99 -10.02 8.06 4.37
C CYS A 99 -9.75 6.56 4.49
N VAL A 100 -8.54 6.20 4.90
CA VAL A 100 -8.11 4.81 5.04
C VAL A 100 -7.80 4.50 6.50
N ARG A 101 -8.17 3.30 6.91
CA ARG A 101 -7.81 2.71 8.20
C ARG A 101 -6.57 1.85 8.00
N VAL A 102 -5.52 2.17 8.76
CA VAL A 102 -4.25 1.47 8.75
C VAL A 102 -4.20 0.52 9.94
N SER A 103 -3.90 -0.76 9.69
CA SER A 103 -3.76 -1.79 10.71
C SER A 103 -2.56 -2.69 10.43
N LEU A 104 -2.00 -3.30 11.48
CA LEU A 104 -0.97 -4.31 11.35
C LEU A 104 -1.62 -5.71 11.31
N ASP A 105 -1.41 -6.44 10.22
CA ASP A 105 -1.72 -7.85 10.13
C ASP A 105 -0.55 -8.67 10.68
N SER A 106 -0.75 -9.21 11.87
CA SER A 106 0.21 -10.07 12.57
C SER A 106 -0.18 -11.55 12.54
N SER A 107 -1.06 -11.97 11.62
CA SER A 107 -1.45 -13.39 11.46
C SER A 107 -0.26 -14.30 11.15
N ASN A 108 0.73 -13.80 10.40
CA ASN A 108 2.01 -14.46 10.18
C ASN A 108 3.14 -13.71 10.89
N LEU A 109 3.77 -14.37 11.87
CA LEU A 109 4.88 -13.81 12.65
C LEU A 109 6.09 -13.40 11.78
N GLN A 110 6.39 -14.13 10.71
CA GLN A 110 7.53 -13.86 9.82
C GLN A 110 7.23 -12.76 8.80
N HIS A 111 5.95 -12.59 8.44
CA HIS A 111 5.51 -11.69 7.37
C HIS A 111 4.42 -10.76 7.86
N GLN A 112 4.71 -10.02 8.93
CA GLN A 112 3.86 -8.93 9.38
C GLN A 112 3.74 -7.90 8.26
N ARG A 113 2.53 -7.40 8.02
CA ARG A 113 2.27 -6.43 6.96
C ARG A 113 1.28 -5.38 7.39
N ILE A 114 1.45 -4.17 6.87
CA ILE A 114 0.46 -3.11 7.04
C ILE A 114 -0.68 -3.39 6.05
N ARG A 115 -1.90 -3.43 6.55
CA ARG A 115 -3.12 -3.47 5.74
C ARG A 115 -3.81 -2.12 5.79
N MET A 116 -4.38 -1.74 4.65
CA MET A 116 -5.21 -0.55 4.53
C MET A 116 -6.62 -0.98 4.14
N HIS A 117 -7.60 -0.39 4.81
CA HIS A 117 -9.02 -0.56 4.50
C HIS A 117 -9.63 0.80 4.21
N LEU A 118 -10.45 0.88 3.15
CA LEU A 118 -11.21 2.10 2.89
C LEU A 118 -12.24 2.31 4.00
N VAL A 119 -12.36 3.53 4.50
CA VAL A 119 -13.38 3.94 5.47
C VAL A 119 -14.34 4.93 4.83
N ARG A 120 -13.80 5.90 4.07
CA ARG A 120 -14.60 6.86 3.30
C ARG A 120 -14.01 7.03 1.90
N PRO A 121 -14.83 7.06 0.84
CA PRO A 121 -16.30 6.84 0.86
C PRO A 121 -16.66 5.44 1.37
N GLU A 122 -17.82 5.30 2.02
CA GLU A 122 -18.28 4.03 2.61
C GLU A 122 -18.88 3.18 1.50
N VAL A 123 -18.36 1.97 1.33
CA VAL A 123 -18.63 1.06 0.21
C VAL A 123 -19.28 -0.21 0.74
#